data_AF-E4WY22-F1
#
_entry.id   AF-E4WY22-F1
#
_cell.length_a   1.000
_cell.length_b   1.000
_cell.length_c   1.000
_cell.angle_alpha   90.00
_cell.angle_beta   90.00
_cell.angle_gamma   90.00
#
_symmetry.space_group_name_H-M   'P 1'
#
loop_
_entity.id
_entity.type
_entity.pdbx_description
1 polymer ?
#
loop_
_entity_poly.entity_id
_entity_poly.type
_entity_poly.pdbx_seq_one_letter_code
_entity_poly.pdbx_strand_id
1 'polypeptide(L)'
;MNKNESEQKSKFGNANLKFDEFLKELQRIEEDQKHIIAETKAKGEAKIKEFESIIENEEKTMKTIIDEDNKVEELRIRLKKLDQAVFHVNDFIRSEQGYFRTLNISPSVSVRRPTYKVLNDTNAVNKTVILICGNKIKRANDDLQKFLETECTLTKKTDDEDLIPKCEICLEKYDHNEHWQSAIMICGHQFGKSCIEKWFHQSGRCPKCDRKFTLKNILTLF
;
A
#
# COMPACT_ATOMS: atom_id res chain seq x y z
N MET A 1 31.11 94.61 37.40
CA MET A 1 31.52 93.20 37.53
C MET A 1 30.38 92.18 37.29
N ASN A 2 29.29 92.49 36.55
CA ASN A 2 28.10 91.61 36.49
C ASN A 2 27.77 90.94 35.12
N LYS A 3 28.59 91.11 34.07
CA LYS A 3 28.29 90.50 32.76
C LYS A 3 28.68 89.01 32.67
N ASN A 4 29.72 88.57 33.37
CA ASN A 4 30.21 87.18 33.27
C ASN A 4 29.33 86.15 34.01
N GLU A 5 28.71 86.50 35.14
CA GLU A 5 27.85 85.57 35.88
C GLU A 5 26.49 85.35 35.22
N SER A 6 25.95 86.37 34.53
CA SER A 6 24.68 86.27 33.80
C SER A 6 24.84 85.45 32.51
N GLU A 7 25.95 85.61 31.79
CA GLU A 7 26.30 84.77 30.64
C GLU A 7 26.59 83.31 31.02
N GLN A 8 27.28 83.06 32.14
CA GLN A 8 27.55 81.70 32.60
C GLN A 8 26.27 80.99 33.07
N LYS A 9 25.37 81.66 33.80
CA LYS A 9 24.06 81.10 34.18
C LYS A 9 23.17 80.83 32.97
N SER A 10 23.19 81.71 31.96
CA SER A 10 22.48 81.51 30.69
C SER A 10 23.00 80.30 29.90
N LYS A 11 24.33 80.13 29.80
CA LYS A 11 24.94 78.96 29.14
C LYS A 11 24.64 77.65 29.88
N PHE A 12 24.67 77.66 31.21
CA PHE A 12 24.38 76.48 32.02
C PHE A 12 22.90 76.08 31.93
N GLY A 13 21.99 77.06 31.94
CA GLY A 13 20.56 76.83 31.70
C GLY A 13 20.28 76.25 30.31
N ASN A 14 20.96 76.75 29.27
CA ASN A 14 20.85 76.22 27.91
C ASN A 14 21.42 74.80 27.76
N ALA A 15 22.46 74.45 28.53
CA ALA A 15 23.02 73.10 28.52
C ALA A 15 22.08 72.09 29.19
N ASN A 16 21.45 72.46 30.32
CA ASN A 16 20.43 71.62 30.96
C ASN A 16 19.21 71.40 30.07
N LEU A 17 18.71 72.44 29.39
CA LEU A 17 17.60 72.31 28.45
C LEU A 17 17.92 71.33 27.30
N LYS A 18 19.15 71.37 26.75
CA LYS A 18 19.59 70.42 25.72
C LYS A 18 19.72 68.99 26.23
N PHE A 19 20.13 68.81 27.50
CA PHE A 19 20.20 67.49 28.12
C PHE A 19 18.80 66.91 28.38
N ASP A 20 17.86 67.72 28.85
CA ASP A 20 16.46 67.30 29.02
C ASP A 20 15.79 66.96 27.68
N GLU A 21 16.11 67.69 26.61
CA GLU A 21 15.65 67.38 25.26
C GLU A 21 16.23 66.08 24.72
N PHE A 22 17.51 65.79 25.02
CA PHE A 22 18.16 64.52 24.70
C PHE A 22 17.55 63.33 25.47
N LEU A 23 17.26 63.50 26.77
CA LEU A 23 16.60 62.45 27.56
C LEU A 23 15.19 62.13 27.04
N LYS A 24 14.42 63.15 26.64
CA LYS A 24 13.11 62.95 25.99
C LYS A 24 13.24 62.20 24.67
N GLU A 25 14.28 62.47 23.90
CA GLU A 25 14.54 61.75 22.65
C GLU A 25 14.91 60.29 22.89
N LEU A 26 15.77 60.01 23.88
CA LEU A 26 16.09 58.63 24.28
C LEU A 26 14.85 57.86 24.72
N GLN A 27 13.96 58.50 25.48
CA GLN A 27 12.72 57.89 25.94
C GLN A 27 11.78 57.58 24.79
N ARG A 28 11.66 58.48 23.80
CA ARG A 28 10.93 58.22 22.54
C ARG A 28 11.51 57.02 21.78
N ILE A 29 12.82 56.96 21.63
CA ILE A 29 13.49 55.84 20.92
C ILE A 29 13.23 54.51 21.64
N GLU A 30 13.27 54.47 22.96
CA GLU A 30 12.94 53.25 23.72
C GLU A 30 11.49 52.80 23.53
N GLU A 31 10.55 53.74 23.48
CA GLU A 31 9.13 53.45 23.23
C GLU A 31 8.91 52.94 21.80
N ASP A 32 9.53 53.57 20.80
CA ASP A 32 9.48 53.14 19.41
C ASP A 32 10.08 51.74 19.23
N GLN A 33 11.21 51.44 19.88
CA GLN A 33 11.81 50.11 19.86
C GLN A 33 10.87 49.05 20.45
N LYS A 34 10.22 49.34 21.58
CA LYS A 34 9.23 48.43 22.18
C LYS A 34 8.06 48.18 21.24
N HIS A 35 7.56 49.22 20.56
CA HIS A 35 6.49 49.09 19.59
C HIS A 35 6.90 48.22 18.39
N ILE A 36 8.08 48.45 17.81
CA ILE A 36 8.59 47.66 16.67
C ILE A 36 8.76 46.18 17.07
N ILE A 37 9.29 45.91 18.27
CA ILE A 37 9.44 44.54 18.78
C ILE A 37 8.06 43.89 18.96
N ALA A 38 7.10 44.59 19.53
CA ALA A 38 5.74 44.07 19.70
C ALA A 38 5.07 43.76 18.36
N GLU A 39 5.18 44.66 17.37
CA GLU A 39 4.59 44.49 16.05
C GLU A 39 5.23 43.33 15.27
N THR A 40 6.56 43.23 15.30
CA THR A 40 7.28 42.12 14.65
C THR A 40 6.97 40.78 15.30
N LYS A 41 6.86 40.73 16.63
CA LYS A 41 6.43 39.54 17.36
C LYS A 41 5.01 39.13 16.98
N ALA A 42 4.06 40.08 16.95
CA ALA A 42 2.68 39.80 16.57
C ALA A 42 2.57 39.28 15.12
N LYS A 43 3.33 39.85 14.18
CA LYS A 43 3.42 39.35 12.80
C LYS A 43 4.00 37.94 12.74
N GLY A 44 5.01 37.65 13.56
CA GLY A 44 5.59 36.31 13.69
C GLY A 44 4.56 35.29 14.20
N GLU A 45 3.85 35.61 15.29
CA GLU A 45 2.81 34.75 15.87
C GLU A 45 1.65 34.51 14.90
N ALA A 46 1.24 35.53 14.13
CA ALA A 46 0.21 35.38 13.11
C ALA A 46 0.64 34.39 12.00
N LYS A 47 1.88 34.50 11.52
CA LYS A 47 2.43 33.56 10.53
C LYS A 47 2.56 32.14 11.09
N ILE A 48 2.97 31.99 12.34
CA ILE A 48 3.05 30.66 12.99
C ILE A 48 1.67 30.01 13.00
N LYS A 49 0.62 30.74 13.41
CA LYS A 49 -0.76 30.21 13.39
C LYS A 49 -1.25 29.83 11.99
N GLU A 50 -0.86 30.60 10.98
CA GLU A 50 -1.16 30.28 9.58
C GLU A 50 -0.50 28.96 9.16
N PHE A 51 0.79 28.77 9.49
CA PHE A 51 1.49 27.51 9.21
C PHE A 51 0.93 26.33 10.01
N GLU A 52 0.59 26.51 11.28
CA GLU A 52 -0.05 25.46 12.10
C GLU A 52 -1.36 24.99 11.47
N SER A 53 -2.19 25.93 10.98
CA SER A 53 -3.43 25.60 10.29
C SER A 53 -3.21 24.83 8.98
N ILE A 54 -2.13 25.14 8.24
CA ILE A 54 -1.78 24.42 7.01
C ILE A 54 -1.36 22.99 7.36
N ILE A 55 -0.48 22.82 8.33
CA ILE A 55 0.01 21.50 8.78
C ILE A 55 -1.16 20.63 9.21
N GLU A 56 -2.09 21.15 10.03
CA GLU A 56 -3.24 20.37 10.50
C GLU A 56 -4.14 19.90 9.33
N ASN A 57 -4.29 20.74 8.29
CA ASN A 57 -5.06 20.38 7.10
C ASN A 57 -4.34 19.31 6.25
N GLU A 58 -3.02 19.41 6.10
CA GLU A 58 -2.21 18.41 5.41
C GLU A 58 -2.23 17.06 6.15
N GLU A 59 -2.13 17.06 7.47
CA GLU A 59 -2.23 15.85 8.30
C GLU A 59 -3.58 15.15 8.13
N LYS A 60 -4.68 15.92 8.13
CA LYS A 60 -6.03 15.39 7.84
C LYS A 60 -6.10 14.75 6.46
N THR A 61 -5.54 15.42 5.46
CA THR A 61 -5.52 14.92 4.08
C THR A 61 -4.70 13.63 3.97
N MET A 62 -3.53 13.58 4.61
CA MET A 62 -2.67 12.41 4.62
C MET A 62 -3.34 11.21 5.29
N LYS A 63 -4.04 11.43 6.40
CA LYS A 63 -4.82 10.39 7.07
C LYS A 63 -5.91 9.81 6.15
N THR A 64 -6.62 10.66 5.41
CA THR A 64 -7.63 10.19 4.45
C THR A 64 -7.04 9.34 3.32
N ILE A 65 -5.86 9.72 2.80
CA ILE A 65 -5.16 8.94 1.77
C ILE A 65 -4.77 7.55 2.32
N ILE A 66 -4.21 7.49 3.53
CA ILE A 66 -3.85 6.22 4.18
C ILE A 66 -5.07 5.31 4.35
N ASP A 67 -6.20 5.86 4.79
CA ASP A 67 -7.45 5.11 4.93
C ASP A 67 -7.96 4.58 3.59
N GLU A 68 -7.78 5.33 2.50
CA GLU A 68 -8.11 4.88 1.14
C GLU A 68 -7.17 3.77 0.64
N ASP A 69 -5.85 3.91 0.85
CA ASP A 69 -4.86 2.89 0.48
C ASP A 69 -5.13 1.56 1.21
N ASN A 70 -5.50 1.62 2.49
CA ASN A 70 -5.89 0.44 3.27
C ASN A 70 -7.11 -0.26 2.66
N LYS A 71 -8.13 0.49 2.21
CA LYS A 71 -9.31 -0.08 1.53
C LYS A 71 -8.94 -0.70 0.19
N VAL A 72 -8.04 -0.05 -0.57
CA VAL A 72 -7.55 -0.60 -1.84
C VAL A 72 -6.82 -1.92 -1.60
N GLU A 73 -6.01 -2.03 -0.55
CA GLU A 73 -5.31 -3.27 -0.23
C GLU A 73 -6.28 -4.39 0.19
N GLU A 74 -7.30 -4.07 0.99
CA GLU A 74 -8.37 -5.02 1.33
C GLU A 74 -9.06 -5.57 0.07
N LEU A 75 -9.38 -4.68 -0.88
CA LEU A 75 -9.98 -5.06 -2.16
C LEU A 75 -9.03 -5.92 -3.02
N ARG A 76 -7.72 -5.63 -3.03
CA ARG A 76 -6.72 -6.46 -3.73
C ARG A 76 -6.67 -7.87 -3.16
N ILE A 77 -6.67 -8.01 -1.83
CA ILE A 77 -6.70 -9.33 -1.17
C ILE A 77 -7.98 -10.08 -1.56
N ARG A 78 -9.13 -9.41 -1.57
CA ARG A 78 -10.40 -10.02 -1.98
C ARG A 78 -10.39 -10.46 -3.45
N LEU A 79 -9.78 -9.66 -4.33
CA LEU A 79 -9.63 -10.01 -5.74
C LEU A 79 -8.76 -11.26 -5.93
N LYS A 80 -7.63 -11.36 -5.21
CA LYS A 80 -6.77 -12.56 -5.22
C LYS A 80 -7.54 -13.82 -4.78
N LYS A 81 -8.39 -13.71 -3.75
CA LYS A 81 -9.25 -14.82 -3.30
C LYS A 81 -10.25 -15.24 -4.36
N LEU A 82 -10.86 -14.27 -5.07
CA LEU A 82 -11.78 -14.54 -6.17
C LEU A 82 -11.07 -15.23 -7.35
N ASP A 83 -9.88 -14.75 -7.72
CA ASP A 83 -9.09 -15.37 -8.80
C ASP A 83 -8.71 -16.81 -8.47
N GLN A 84 -8.34 -17.10 -7.22
CA GLN A 84 -8.07 -18.45 -6.76
C GLN A 84 -9.32 -19.34 -6.82
N ALA A 85 -10.49 -18.83 -6.41
CA ALA A 85 -11.75 -19.57 -6.53
C ALA A 85 -12.11 -19.85 -8.00
N VAL A 86 -11.95 -18.87 -8.88
CA VAL A 86 -12.16 -19.02 -10.33
C VAL A 86 -11.19 -20.04 -10.93
N PHE A 87 -9.93 -20.05 -10.47
CA PHE A 87 -8.95 -21.05 -10.86
C PHE A 87 -9.43 -22.47 -10.50
N HIS A 88 -9.85 -22.69 -9.25
CA HIS A 88 -10.35 -24.00 -8.81
C HIS A 88 -11.61 -24.44 -9.57
N VAL A 89 -12.53 -23.52 -9.85
CA VAL A 89 -13.71 -23.81 -10.68
C VAL A 89 -13.32 -24.19 -12.11
N ASN A 90 -12.40 -23.45 -12.73
CA ASN A 90 -11.93 -23.75 -14.08
C ASN A 90 -11.15 -25.08 -14.14
N ASP A 91 -10.35 -25.39 -13.12
CA ASP A 91 -9.63 -26.66 -13.01
C ASP A 91 -10.60 -27.84 -12.82
N PHE A 92 -11.64 -27.65 -12.02
CA PHE A 92 -12.73 -28.61 -11.88
C PHE A 92 -13.45 -28.84 -13.22
N ILE A 93 -13.82 -27.79 -13.95
CA ILE A 93 -14.45 -27.91 -15.27
C ILE A 93 -13.53 -28.63 -16.26
N ARG A 94 -12.22 -28.35 -16.23
CA ARG A 94 -11.22 -29.01 -17.09
C ARG A 94 -11.06 -30.50 -16.77
N SER A 95 -11.06 -30.88 -15.49
CA SER A 95 -10.96 -32.28 -15.08
C SER A 95 -12.21 -33.10 -15.45
N GLU A 96 -13.41 -32.50 -15.37
CA GLU A 96 -14.68 -33.11 -15.81
C GLU A 96 -14.79 -33.22 -17.34
N GLN A 97 -14.21 -32.29 -18.12
CA GLN A 97 -14.12 -32.41 -19.58
C GLN A 97 -13.25 -33.60 -20.04
N GLY A 98 -12.35 -34.09 -19.19
CA GLY A 98 -11.62 -35.35 -19.40
C GLY A 98 -12.51 -36.59 -19.25
N TYR A 99 -13.46 -36.56 -18.31
CA TYR A 99 -14.39 -37.66 -18.04
C TYR A 99 -15.40 -37.88 -19.19
N PHE A 100 -15.81 -36.80 -19.86
CA PHE A 100 -16.67 -36.87 -21.06
C PHE A 100 -15.98 -37.46 -22.30
N ARG A 101 -14.64 -37.49 -22.36
CA ARG A 101 -13.92 -38.17 -23.45
C ARG A 101 -13.84 -39.69 -23.27
N THR A 102 -13.97 -40.18 -22.04
CA THR A 102 -13.95 -41.62 -21.72
C THR A 102 -15.32 -42.31 -21.86
N LEU A 103 -16.39 -41.52 -21.97
CA LEU A 103 -17.72 -42.00 -22.31
C LEU A 103 -17.95 -41.65 -23.79
N ASN A 104 -17.97 -42.64 -24.69
CA ASN A 104 -18.23 -42.47 -26.13
C ASN A 104 -19.58 -41.77 -26.40
N ILE A 105 -19.65 -40.45 -26.23
CA ILE A 105 -20.79 -39.61 -26.54
C ILE A 105 -20.32 -38.65 -27.63
N SER A 106 -20.82 -38.87 -28.85
CA SER A 106 -20.46 -38.08 -30.03
C SER A 106 -20.61 -36.57 -29.78
N PRO A 107 -19.67 -35.74 -30.29
CA PRO A 107 -19.67 -34.30 -30.07
C PRO A 107 -20.67 -33.62 -31.01
N SER A 108 -21.97 -33.82 -30.77
CA SER A 108 -23.02 -33.07 -31.49
C SER A 108 -23.82 -32.15 -30.58
N VAL A 109 -23.41 -31.97 -29.31
CA VAL A 109 -24.02 -30.99 -28.42
C VAL A 109 -23.15 -29.74 -28.39
N SER A 110 -23.53 -28.73 -29.15
CA SER A 110 -23.01 -27.37 -28.99
C SER A 110 -23.30 -26.91 -27.57
N VAL A 111 -22.26 -26.78 -26.74
CA VAL A 111 -22.37 -26.22 -25.39
C VAL A 111 -22.63 -24.72 -25.52
N ARG A 112 -23.89 -24.33 -25.70
CA ARG A 112 -24.31 -22.95 -25.43
C ARG A 112 -24.37 -22.77 -23.91
N ARG A 113 -23.90 -21.62 -23.43
CA ARG A 113 -23.95 -21.18 -22.01
C ARG A 113 -25.24 -21.67 -21.33
N PRO A 114 -25.20 -22.30 -20.15
CA PRO A 114 -26.41 -22.72 -19.46
C PRO A 114 -27.21 -21.49 -19.03
N THR A 115 -28.29 -21.19 -19.73
CA THR A 115 -29.41 -20.44 -19.15
C THR A 115 -30.20 -21.41 -18.27
N TYR A 116 -30.50 -20.98 -17.04
CA TYR A 116 -30.99 -21.77 -15.89
C TYR A 116 -32.36 -22.47 -16.04
N LYS A 117 -32.78 -22.87 -17.25
CA LYS A 117 -34.16 -23.23 -17.56
C LYS A 117 -34.37 -24.58 -18.26
N VAL A 118 -33.41 -25.50 -18.18
CA VAL A 118 -33.60 -26.87 -18.71
C VAL A 118 -33.24 -27.89 -17.64
N LEU A 119 -34.16 -28.09 -16.70
CA LEU A 119 -34.18 -29.26 -15.82
C LEU A 119 -35.64 -29.68 -15.72
N ASN A 120 -36.10 -30.51 -16.65
CA ASN A 120 -37.29 -31.35 -16.42
C ASN A 120 -37.25 -32.66 -17.21
N ASP A 121 -36.51 -32.75 -18.32
CA ASP A 121 -36.52 -33.96 -19.17
C ASP A 121 -35.15 -34.62 -19.31
N THR A 122 -34.63 -35.23 -18.24
CA THR A 122 -33.43 -36.08 -18.34
C THR A 122 -33.59 -37.39 -17.59
N ASN A 123 -33.36 -38.50 -18.30
CA ASN A 123 -33.45 -39.89 -17.81
C ASN A 123 -32.62 -40.14 -16.53
N ALA A 124 -32.98 -41.21 -15.80
CA ALA A 124 -32.46 -41.54 -14.47
C ALA A 124 -30.93 -41.44 -14.33
N VAL A 125 -30.15 -41.86 -15.34
CA VAL A 125 -28.67 -41.79 -15.35
C VAL A 125 -28.17 -40.34 -15.28
N ASN A 126 -28.77 -39.42 -16.06
CA ASN A 126 -28.42 -38.00 -16.03
C ASN A 126 -28.84 -37.33 -14.71
N LYS A 127 -29.97 -37.76 -14.13
CA LYS A 127 -30.44 -37.27 -12.83
C LYS A 127 -29.50 -37.69 -11.70
N THR A 128 -28.98 -38.92 -11.74
CA THR A 128 -27.97 -39.43 -10.79
C THR A 128 -26.62 -38.73 -10.95
N VAL A 129 -26.15 -38.50 -12.18
CA VAL A 129 -24.88 -37.77 -12.44
C VAL A 129 -24.97 -36.32 -11.97
N ILE A 130 -26.09 -35.62 -12.23
CA ILE A 130 -26.35 -34.26 -11.73
C ILE A 130 -26.41 -34.23 -10.20
N LEU A 131 -27.05 -35.22 -9.55
CA LEU A 131 -27.07 -35.32 -8.08
C LEU A 131 -25.68 -35.57 -7.49
N ILE A 132 -24.88 -36.44 -8.10
CA ILE A 132 -23.52 -36.76 -7.63
C ILE A 132 -22.61 -35.54 -7.80
N CYS A 133 -22.66 -34.86 -8.95
CA CYS A 133 -21.90 -33.63 -9.19
C CYS A 133 -22.36 -32.51 -8.24
N GLY A 134 -23.67 -32.33 -8.05
CA GLY A 134 -24.23 -31.34 -7.12
C GLY A 134 -23.84 -31.59 -5.66
N ASN A 135 -23.84 -32.85 -5.21
CA ASN A 135 -23.42 -33.22 -3.86
C ASN A 135 -21.91 -33.08 -3.65
N LYS A 136 -21.09 -33.31 -4.68
CA LYS A 136 -19.64 -33.09 -4.64
C LYS A 136 -19.29 -31.60 -4.63
N ILE A 137 -19.98 -30.80 -5.43
CA ILE A 137 -19.85 -29.33 -5.43
C ILE A 137 -20.27 -28.76 -4.08
N LYS A 138 -21.36 -29.26 -3.50
CA LYS A 138 -21.81 -28.84 -2.17
C LYS A 138 -20.77 -29.17 -1.09
N ARG A 139 -20.22 -30.39 -1.07
CA ARG A 139 -19.14 -30.75 -0.15
C ARG A 139 -17.89 -29.90 -0.35
N ALA A 140 -17.46 -29.66 -1.58
CA ALA A 140 -16.32 -28.79 -1.86
C ALA A 140 -16.55 -27.35 -1.39
N ASN A 141 -17.79 -26.86 -1.47
CA ASN A 141 -18.17 -25.54 -0.99
C ASN A 141 -18.25 -25.50 0.55
N ASP A 142 -18.76 -26.55 1.18
CA ASP A 142 -18.78 -26.71 2.65
C ASP A 142 -17.34 -26.83 3.21
N ASP A 143 -16.45 -27.55 2.52
CA ASP A 143 -15.03 -27.68 2.86
C ASP A 143 -14.29 -26.34 2.67
N LEU A 144 -14.60 -25.59 1.61
CA LEU A 144 -14.06 -24.24 1.37
C LEU A 144 -14.55 -23.24 2.44
N GLN A 145 -15.82 -23.33 2.83
CA GLN A 145 -16.40 -22.51 3.89
C GLN A 145 -15.76 -22.84 5.24
N LYS A 146 -15.53 -24.12 5.53
CA LYS A 146 -14.82 -24.56 6.73
C LYS A 146 -13.35 -24.11 6.73
N PHE A 147 -12.69 -24.08 5.58
CA PHE A 147 -11.33 -23.56 5.42
C PHE A 147 -11.27 -22.04 5.68
N LEU A 148 -12.25 -21.29 5.16
CA LEU A 148 -12.41 -19.86 5.39
C LEU A 148 -12.70 -19.51 6.85
N GLU A 149 -13.48 -20.35 7.56
CA GLU A 149 -13.79 -20.18 8.98
C GLU A 149 -12.60 -20.52 9.90
N THR A 150 -11.76 -21.48 9.51
CA THR A 150 -10.58 -21.91 10.31
C THR A 150 -9.40 -20.93 10.19
N GLU A 151 -9.23 -20.30 9.02
CA GLU A 151 -8.17 -19.30 8.78
C GLU A 151 -8.53 -17.88 9.29
N CYS A 152 -9.80 -17.64 9.67
CA CYS A 152 -10.24 -16.35 10.23
C CYS A 152 -9.87 -16.18 11.73
N THR A 153 -9.35 -17.22 12.39
CA THR A 153 -8.83 -17.14 13.77
C THR A 153 -7.36 -16.69 13.87
N LEU A 154 -6.66 -16.49 12.74
CA LEU A 154 -5.24 -16.08 12.72
C LEU A 154 -5.02 -14.57 12.56
N THR A 155 -6.06 -13.74 12.42
CA THR A 155 -5.90 -12.28 12.30
C THR A 155 -5.89 -11.54 13.64
N LYS A 156 -5.37 -12.16 14.70
CA LYS A 156 -5.08 -11.47 15.96
C LYS A 156 -3.68 -11.85 16.47
N LYS A 157 -2.75 -10.90 16.28
CA LYS A 157 -1.36 -10.86 16.78
C LYS A 157 -0.48 -11.89 16.06
N THR A 158 0.48 -11.48 15.26
CA THR A 158 1.79 -11.00 15.74
C THR A 158 2.49 -10.12 14.70
N ASP A 159 3.33 -9.22 15.19
CA ASP A 159 4.29 -8.43 14.41
C ASP A 159 5.36 -9.36 13.80
N ASP A 160 5.04 -10.10 12.73
CA ASP A 160 5.97 -11.08 12.14
C ASP A 160 6.46 -10.63 10.75
N GLU A 161 7.76 -10.29 10.67
CA GLU A 161 8.53 -10.02 9.44
C GLU A 161 8.61 -11.19 8.44
N ASP A 162 7.91 -12.29 8.72
CA ASP A 162 7.93 -13.54 7.96
C ASP A 162 6.82 -13.67 6.90
N LEU A 163 5.91 -12.71 6.83
CA LEU A 163 4.91 -12.63 5.76
C LEU A 163 5.41 -11.91 4.50
N ILE A 164 6.61 -11.31 4.54
CA ILE A 164 7.22 -10.70 3.35
C ILE A 164 7.75 -11.82 2.46
N PRO A 165 7.32 -11.92 1.19
CA PRO A 165 7.80 -12.96 0.28
C PRO A 165 9.32 -12.81 0.09
N LYS A 166 10.05 -13.91 0.34
CA LYS A 166 11.52 -14.00 0.26
C LYS A 166 11.92 -14.97 -0.86
N CYS A 167 13.13 -14.84 -1.37
CA CYS A 167 13.67 -15.77 -2.36
C CYS A 167 13.98 -17.13 -1.74
N GLU A 168 13.50 -18.23 -2.32
CA GLU A 168 13.77 -19.59 -1.80
C GLU A 168 15.21 -20.08 -2.02
N ILE A 169 16.06 -19.32 -2.74
CA ILE A 169 17.48 -19.66 -2.98
C ILE A 169 18.38 -18.99 -1.93
N CYS A 170 18.24 -17.68 -1.71
CA CYS A 170 19.09 -16.94 -0.76
C CYS A 170 18.38 -16.59 0.56
N LEU A 171 17.06 -16.79 0.65
CA LEU A 171 16.22 -16.46 1.80
C LEU A 171 16.11 -14.96 2.12
N GLU A 172 16.55 -14.09 1.20
CA GLU A 172 16.48 -12.63 1.34
C GLU A 172 15.16 -12.06 0.78
N LYS A 173 14.78 -10.86 1.24
CA LYS A 173 13.61 -10.12 0.76
C LYS A 173 13.88 -9.60 -0.66
N TYR A 174 12.84 -9.52 -1.50
CA TYR A 174 12.94 -8.91 -2.82
C TYR A 174 13.20 -7.41 -2.72
N ASP A 175 14.11 -6.90 -3.55
CA ASP A 175 14.44 -5.47 -3.66
C ASP A 175 14.30 -4.96 -5.10
N HIS A 176 14.11 -3.65 -5.24
CA HIS A 176 14.00 -2.97 -6.54
C HIS A 176 15.35 -2.69 -7.21
N ASN A 177 16.46 -3.18 -6.66
CA ASN A 177 17.79 -2.89 -7.18
C ASN A 177 18.30 -4.05 -8.05
N GLU A 178 18.67 -5.17 -7.41
CA GLU A 178 19.30 -6.32 -8.08
C GLU A 178 18.62 -7.65 -7.74
N HIS A 179 17.72 -7.65 -6.75
CA HIS A 179 17.02 -8.83 -6.24
C HIS A 179 15.52 -8.79 -6.57
N TRP A 180 15.20 -8.50 -7.82
CA TRP A 180 13.83 -8.46 -8.31
C TRP A 180 13.17 -9.84 -8.22
N GLN A 181 11.92 -9.88 -7.77
CA GLN A 181 11.11 -11.08 -7.82
C GLN A 181 10.92 -11.53 -9.27
N SER A 182 11.25 -12.78 -9.57
CA SER A 182 11.14 -13.35 -10.92
C SER A 182 10.50 -14.72 -10.88
N ALA A 183 9.69 -15.05 -11.88
CA ALA A 183 9.04 -16.34 -12.01
C ALA A 183 9.57 -17.11 -13.22
N ILE A 184 9.67 -18.44 -13.10
CA ILE A 184 9.92 -19.31 -14.24
C ILE A 184 8.58 -19.61 -14.92
N MET A 185 8.36 -19.08 -16.12
CA MET A 185 7.07 -19.11 -16.82
C MET A 185 6.47 -20.52 -17.00
N ILE A 186 7.32 -21.53 -17.18
CA ILE A 186 6.85 -22.91 -17.43
C ILE A 186 6.37 -23.64 -16.17
N CYS A 187 6.75 -23.18 -14.97
CA CYS A 187 6.42 -23.86 -13.71
C CYS A 187 5.85 -22.96 -12.63
N GLY A 188 5.92 -21.64 -12.80
CA GLY A 188 5.34 -20.64 -11.89
C GLY A 188 6.14 -20.39 -10.60
N HIS A 189 7.23 -21.12 -10.35
CA HIS A 189 8.04 -20.92 -9.14
C HIS A 189 8.84 -19.62 -9.20
N GLN A 190 8.97 -18.97 -8.04
CA GLN A 190 9.47 -17.61 -7.90
C GLN A 190 10.77 -17.57 -7.13
N PHE A 191 11.70 -16.74 -7.59
CA PHE A 191 13.03 -16.57 -7.04
C PHE A 191 13.54 -15.15 -7.34
N GLY A 192 14.60 -14.71 -6.68
CA GLY A 192 15.28 -13.48 -7.06
C GLY A 192 15.94 -13.65 -8.42
N LYS A 193 15.84 -12.64 -9.28
CA LYS A 193 16.34 -12.66 -10.67
C LYS A 193 17.81 -13.12 -10.75
N SER A 194 18.67 -12.45 -10.00
CA SER A 194 20.11 -12.76 -9.95
C SER A 194 20.39 -14.17 -9.44
N CYS A 195 19.59 -14.66 -8.48
CA CYS A 195 19.71 -16.03 -7.95
C CYS A 195 19.32 -17.09 -8.98
N ILE A 196 18.19 -16.92 -9.66
CA ILE A 196 17.73 -17.92 -10.64
C ILE A 196 18.56 -17.92 -11.92
N GLU A 197 19.08 -16.75 -12.33
CA GLU A 197 20.04 -16.66 -13.43
C GLU A 197 21.35 -17.39 -13.11
N LYS A 198 21.92 -17.19 -11.90
CA LYS A 198 23.11 -17.93 -11.45
C LYS A 198 22.85 -19.45 -11.38
N TRP A 199 21.69 -19.85 -10.84
CA TRP A 199 21.31 -21.26 -10.74
C TRP A 199 21.13 -21.93 -12.09
N PHE A 200 20.57 -21.21 -13.07
CA PHE A 200 20.39 -21.71 -14.42
C PHE A 200 21.72 -22.14 -15.05
N HIS A 201 22.79 -21.36 -14.89
CA HIS A 201 24.12 -21.68 -15.43
C HIS A 201 24.73 -22.96 -14.83
N GLN A 202 24.24 -23.40 -13.67
CA GLN A 202 24.72 -24.62 -13.00
C GLN A 202 23.90 -25.86 -13.38
N SER A 203 22.56 -25.77 -13.34
CA SER A 203 21.68 -26.95 -13.44
C SER A 203 20.74 -26.93 -14.66
N GLY A 204 20.37 -25.74 -15.16
CA GLY A 204 19.34 -25.59 -16.19
C GLY A 204 17.94 -26.06 -15.79
N ARG A 205 17.72 -26.33 -14.49
CA ARG A 205 16.47 -26.89 -13.93
C ARG A 205 15.98 -26.10 -12.73
N CYS A 206 14.67 -26.02 -12.58
CA CYS A 206 14.02 -25.29 -11.49
C CYS A 206 14.43 -25.87 -10.12
N PRO A 207 14.91 -25.05 -9.16
CA PRO A 207 15.29 -25.52 -7.83
C PRO A 207 14.19 -26.26 -7.08
N LYS A 208 12.92 -25.90 -7.33
CA LYS A 208 11.76 -26.40 -6.56
C LYS A 208 11.10 -27.64 -7.16
N CYS A 209 11.12 -27.79 -8.48
CA CYS A 209 10.37 -28.86 -9.15
C CYS A 209 11.13 -29.55 -10.27
N ASP A 210 12.43 -29.28 -10.42
CA ASP A 210 13.36 -29.94 -11.34
C ASP A 210 13.00 -29.86 -12.86
N ARG A 211 12.01 -29.03 -13.21
CA ARG A 211 11.62 -28.80 -14.61
C ARG A 211 12.71 -28.02 -15.33
N LYS A 212 13.11 -28.50 -16.51
CA LYS A 212 14.07 -27.83 -17.41
C LYS A 212 13.47 -26.53 -17.92
N PHE A 213 14.23 -25.44 -17.84
CA PHE A 213 13.84 -24.13 -18.37
C PHE A 213 15.00 -23.53 -19.17
N THR A 214 14.77 -22.40 -19.83
CA THR A 214 15.80 -21.60 -20.50
C THR A 214 15.78 -20.18 -19.94
N LEU A 215 16.85 -19.39 -20.13
CA LEU A 215 16.88 -17.99 -19.68
C LEU A 215 15.68 -17.16 -20.18
N LYS A 216 15.15 -17.46 -21.38
CA LYS A 216 13.96 -16.81 -21.95
C LYS A 216 12.67 -17.09 -21.16
N ASN A 217 12.67 -18.10 -20.30
CA ASN A 217 11.53 -18.45 -19.46
C ASN A 217 11.57 -17.75 -18.10
N ILE A 218 12.58 -16.92 -17.81
CA ILE A 218 12.65 -16.11 -16.60
C ILE A 218 11.91 -14.80 -16.88
N LEU A 219 10.83 -14.56 -16.13
CA LEU A 219 10.05 -13.33 -16.21
C LEU A 219 10.21 -12.55 -14.91
N THR A 220 10.71 -11.31 -15.00
CA THR A 220 10.74 -10.38 -13.87
C THR A 220 9.33 -9.86 -13.58
N LEU A 221 8.93 -9.91 -12.31
CA LEU A 221 7.66 -9.39 -11.81
C LEU A 221 7.91 -7.97 -11.28
N PHE A 222 7.07 -7.02 -11.68
CA PHE A 222 7.13 -5.60 -11.29
C PHE A 222 6.05 -5.28 -10.27
#